data_AF-A0A8J3G3I4-F1
#
_entry.id   AF-A0A8J3G3I4-F1
#
_cell.length_a   1.000
_cell.length_b   1.000
_cell.length_c   1.000
_cell.angle_alpha   90.00
_cell.angle_beta   90.00
_cell.angle_gamma   90.00
#
_symmetry.space_group_name_H-M   'P 1'
#
loop_
_entity.id
_entity.type
_entity.pdbx_description
1 polymer ?
#
loop_
_entity_poly.entity_id
_entity_poly.type
_entity_poly.pdbx_seq_one_letter_code
_entity_poly.pdbx_strand_id
1 'polypeptide(L)'
;MAHDTMHGSFSPGYPALNKWVGRIIMVWYAGFSWDRMRTAHHQHHATPGTEDDPDFYADNPTDFWPWYVQFFLRYFAWTQILVLAGIGAVYMLLGASYLNLVIMWAVPAIASSVQLFYFGTYLTHRHGNTFADEHLARTNNYPRWLSLLTCFHFGYHHEHHLYPNEPWWRLPARKRERRL
;
A
#
# COMPACT_ATOMS: atom_id res chain seq x y z
N MET A 1 7.18 2.77 -4.53
CA MET A 1 7.58 4.14 -4.97
C MET A 1 6.67 5.22 -4.44
N ALA A 2 5.35 5.23 -4.71
CA ALA A 2 4.44 6.25 -4.14
C ALA A 2 4.52 6.28 -2.60
N HIS A 3 4.54 5.11 -1.98
CA HIS A 3 4.82 4.92 -0.55
C HIS A 3 6.11 5.66 -0.09
N ASP A 4 7.25 5.40 -0.72
CA ASP A 4 8.54 6.05 -0.40
C ASP A 4 8.48 7.57 -0.51
N THR A 5 7.66 8.12 -1.43
CA THR A 5 7.44 9.58 -1.50
C THR A 5 6.68 10.12 -0.30
N MET A 6 5.81 9.33 0.35
CA MET A 6 5.04 9.75 1.53
C MET A 6 5.94 9.89 2.78
N HIS A 7 7.01 9.10 2.83
CA HIS A 7 8.09 9.15 3.82
C HIS A 7 9.26 10.06 3.42
N GLY A 8 9.31 10.49 2.16
CA GLY A 8 10.38 11.34 1.65
C GLY A 8 11.66 10.60 1.25
N SER A 9 11.67 9.26 1.38
CA SER A 9 12.84 8.40 1.10
C SER A 9 13.14 8.25 -0.38
N PHE A 10 12.18 8.57 -1.27
CA PHE A 10 12.42 8.61 -2.71
C PHE A 10 13.42 9.70 -3.11
N SER A 11 13.34 10.89 -2.51
CA SER A 11 14.31 11.97 -2.70
C SER A 11 14.60 12.69 -1.37
N PRO A 12 15.52 12.17 -0.54
CA PRO A 12 15.80 12.72 0.77
C PRO A 12 16.23 14.19 0.69
N GLY A 13 15.64 15.04 1.54
CA GLY A 13 15.90 16.49 1.57
C GLY A 13 15.07 17.32 0.58
N TYR A 14 14.29 16.70 -0.31
CA TYR A 14 13.50 17.39 -1.34
C TYR A 14 11.99 17.09 -1.21
N PRO A 15 11.29 17.64 -0.19
CA PRO A 15 9.88 17.31 0.06
C PRO A 15 8.95 17.69 -1.09
N ALA A 16 9.23 18.80 -1.78
CA ALA A 16 8.45 19.22 -2.95
C ALA A 16 8.52 18.21 -4.11
N LEU A 17 9.72 17.65 -4.36
CA LEU A 17 9.92 16.66 -5.42
C LEU A 17 9.20 15.35 -5.08
N ASN A 18 9.30 14.87 -3.83
CA ASN A 18 8.57 13.70 -3.37
C ASN A 18 7.06 13.87 -3.57
N LYS A 19 6.50 15.00 -3.13
CA LYS A 19 5.08 15.32 -3.29
C LYS A 19 4.66 15.34 -4.77
N TRP A 20 5.45 15.97 -5.63
CA TRP A 20 5.15 16.07 -7.06
C TRP A 20 5.17 14.71 -7.75
N VAL A 21 6.24 13.93 -7.57
CA VAL A 21 6.36 12.56 -8.11
C VAL A 21 5.25 11.67 -7.57
N GLY A 22 5.00 11.73 -6.26
CA GLY A 22 3.95 10.96 -5.61
C GLY A 22 2.56 11.26 -6.17
N ARG A 23 2.22 12.54 -6.37
CA ARG A 23 0.95 12.95 -7.01
C ARG A 23 0.81 12.38 -8.41
N ILE A 24 1.87 12.45 -9.22
CA ILE A 24 1.87 11.84 -10.56
C ILE A 24 1.55 10.35 -10.45
N ILE A 25 2.31 9.60 -9.64
CA ILE A 25 2.11 8.15 -9.51
C ILE A 25 0.68 7.82 -9.07
N MET A 26 0.14 8.52 -8.06
CA MET A 26 -1.21 8.25 -7.54
C MET A 26 -2.31 8.59 -8.55
N VAL A 27 -2.13 9.66 -9.34
CA VAL A 27 -3.05 10.01 -10.43
C VAL A 27 -3.05 8.93 -11.51
N TRP A 28 -1.88 8.49 -11.96
CA TRP A 28 -1.76 7.45 -12.99
C TRP A 28 -2.27 6.09 -12.52
N TYR A 29 -2.15 5.79 -11.22
CA TYR A 29 -2.60 4.52 -10.67
C TYR A 29 -4.14 4.39 -10.72
N ALA A 30 -4.89 5.37 -10.20
CA ALA A 30 -6.36 5.42 -10.32
C ALA A 30 -6.96 6.78 -9.93
N GLY A 31 -6.25 7.89 -10.11
CA GLY A 31 -6.75 9.20 -9.69
C GLY A 31 -6.82 9.39 -8.18
N PHE A 32 -5.96 8.73 -7.41
CA PHE A 32 -5.94 8.89 -5.96
C PHE A 32 -5.27 10.20 -5.52
N SER A 33 -5.76 10.77 -4.43
CA SER A 33 -5.12 11.92 -3.79
C SER A 33 -3.91 11.47 -2.97
N TRP A 34 -2.72 11.86 -3.41
CA TRP A 34 -1.48 11.61 -2.66
C TRP A 34 -1.51 12.20 -1.25
N ASP A 35 -2.08 13.41 -1.08
CA ASP A 35 -2.14 14.05 0.23
C ASP A 35 -3.03 13.24 1.20
N ARG A 36 -4.18 12.74 0.73
CA ARG A 36 -5.06 11.87 1.55
C ARG A 36 -4.37 10.55 1.91
N MET A 37 -3.73 9.90 0.94
CA MET A 37 -3.02 8.65 1.19
C MET A 37 -1.85 8.85 2.15
N ARG A 38 -1.08 9.94 1.99
CA ARG A 38 0.01 10.28 2.91
C ARG A 38 -0.50 10.47 4.33
N THR A 39 -1.58 11.24 4.52
CA THR A 39 -2.16 11.45 5.85
C THR A 39 -2.62 10.13 6.47
N ALA A 40 -3.32 9.29 5.70
CA ALA A 40 -3.77 7.98 6.17
C ALA A 40 -2.58 7.07 6.53
N HIS A 41 -1.54 7.04 5.69
CA HIS A 41 -0.33 6.27 5.94
C HIS A 41 0.43 6.71 7.20
N HIS A 42 0.54 8.02 7.44
CA HIS A 42 1.14 8.52 8.69
C HIS A 42 0.25 8.24 9.91
N GLN A 43 -1.07 8.26 9.76
CA GLN A 43 -1.98 7.83 10.83
C GLN A 43 -1.80 6.35 11.17
N HIS A 44 -1.66 5.49 10.15
CA HIS A 44 -1.36 4.08 10.33
C HIS A 44 -0.07 3.87 11.15
N HIS A 45 0.98 4.65 10.89
CA HIS A 45 2.20 4.61 11.71
C HIS A 45 2.02 5.15 13.13
N ALA A 46 1.13 6.13 13.32
CA ALA A 46 0.94 6.78 14.61
C ALA A 46 0.15 5.91 15.59
N THR A 47 -0.84 5.16 15.10
CA THR A 47 -1.77 4.38 15.94
C THR A 47 -1.96 2.95 15.44
N PRO A 48 -0.91 2.21 15.03
CA PRO A 48 -1.05 0.96 14.29
C PRO A 48 -1.85 -0.07 15.09
N GLY A 49 -2.73 -0.82 14.43
CA GLY A 49 -3.50 -1.90 15.05
C GLY A 49 -4.51 -1.46 16.12
N THR A 50 -4.87 -0.17 16.13
CA THR A 50 -5.93 0.40 16.98
C THR A 50 -7.14 0.85 16.14
N GLU A 51 -8.23 1.23 16.78
CA GLU A 51 -9.43 1.75 16.10
C GLU A 51 -9.16 3.01 15.26
N ASP A 52 -8.12 3.78 15.60
CA ASP A 52 -7.74 5.00 14.87
C ASP A 52 -6.85 4.72 13.65
N ASP A 53 -6.34 3.49 13.48
CA ASP A 53 -5.57 3.09 12.30
C ASP A 53 -6.49 2.92 11.08
N PRO A 54 -6.35 3.73 10.03
CA PRO A 54 -7.22 3.68 8.87
C PRO A 54 -7.05 2.40 8.03
N ASP A 55 -5.96 1.65 8.23
CA ASP A 55 -5.67 0.41 7.54
C ASP A 55 -6.07 -0.83 8.37
N PHE A 56 -6.47 -0.64 9.64
CA PHE A 56 -6.84 -1.71 10.55
C PHE A 56 -8.36 -1.85 10.70
N TYR A 57 -8.84 -3.08 10.83
CA TYR A 57 -10.25 -3.35 11.09
C TYR A 57 -10.45 -3.90 12.49
N ALA A 58 -10.71 -2.99 13.44
CA ALA A 58 -10.85 -3.35 14.86
C ALA A 58 -12.06 -4.26 15.15
N ASP A 59 -13.17 -4.09 14.44
CA ASP A 59 -14.38 -4.93 14.62
C ASP A 59 -14.14 -6.38 14.20
N ASN A 60 -13.22 -6.63 13.26
CA ASN A 60 -12.84 -7.97 12.84
C ASN A 60 -11.35 -8.02 12.44
N PRO A 61 -10.45 -8.16 13.43
CA PRO A 61 -9.01 -8.02 13.22
C PRO A 61 -8.35 -9.32 12.74
N THR A 62 -9.15 -10.34 12.39
CA THR A 62 -8.67 -11.68 12.01
C THR A 62 -9.16 -12.14 10.65
N ASP A 63 -10.33 -11.70 10.18
CA ASP A 63 -10.90 -12.19 8.93
C ASP A 63 -10.53 -11.33 7.73
N PHE A 64 -10.02 -11.98 6.69
CA PHE A 64 -9.53 -11.32 5.49
C PHE A 64 -10.59 -10.53 4.73
N TRP A 65 -11.73 -11.16 4.40
CA TRP A 65 -12.69 -10.57 3.46
C TRP A 65 -13.40 -9.32 3.99
N PRO A 66 -13.96 -9.33 5.22
CA PRO A 66 -14.58 -8.12 5.78
C PRO A 66 -13.60 -6.95 5.85
N TRP A 67 -12.36 -7.22 6.26
CA TRP A 67 -11.32 -6.20 6.36
C TRP A 67 -10.90 -5.67 4.98
N TYR A 68 -10.69 -6.54 3.98
CA TYR A 68 -10.36 -6.10 2.63
C TYR A 68 -11.45 -5.19 2.04
N VAL A 69 -12.73 -5.53 2.26
CA VAL A 69 -13.85 -4.70 1.79
C VAL A 69 -13.84 -3.34 2.48
N GLN A 70 -13.66 -3.30 3.81
CA GLN A 70 -13.57 -2.05 4.56
C GLN A 70 -12.40 -1.18 4.07
N PHE A 71 -11.21 -1.76 3.95
CA PHE A 71 -10.01 -1.10 3.41
C PHE A 71 -10.25 -0.57 1.99
N PHE A 72 -10.82 -1.40 1.10
CA PHE A 72 -11.09 -1.00 -0.27
C PHE A 72 -12.06 0.17 -0.33
N LEU A 73 -13.18 0.13 0.39
CA LEU A 73 -14.19 1.19 0.40
C LEU A 73 -13.71 2.47 1.10
N ARG A 74 -12.78 2.37 2.06
CA ARG A 74 -12.14 3.53 2.72
C ARG A 74 -11.39 4.41 1.72
N TYR A 75 -10.75 3.79 0.73
CA TYR A 75 -9.86 4.48 -0.21
C TYR A 75 -10.47 4.65 -1.59
N PHE A 76 -11.16 3.63 -2.10
CA PHE A 76 -11.77 3.61 -3.42
C PHE A 76 -13.21 4.14 -3.36
N ALA A 77 -13.38 5.42 -3.70
CA ALA A 77 -14.67 6.10 -3.71
C ALA A 77 -15.22 6.28 -5.13
N TRP A 78 -16.44 6.81 -5.24
CA TRP A 78 -17.08 7.15 -6.52
C TRP A 78 -16.22 8.03 -7.43
N THR A 79 -15.33 8.85 -6.87
CA THR A 79 -14.36 9.65 -7.63
C THR A 79 -13.42 8.77 -8.46
N GLN A 80 -12.95 7.65 -7.92
CA GLN A 80 -12.07 6.72 -8.65
C GLN A 80 -12.85 6.06 -9.78
N ILE A 81 -14.13 5.69 -9.54
CA ILE A 81 -15.00 5.14 -10.57
C ILE A 81 -15.14 6.11 -11.75
N LEU A 82 -15.40 7.40 -11.47
CA LEU A 82 -15.52 8.42 -12.53
C LEU A 82 -14.22 8.63 -13.30
N VAL A 83 -13.07 8.69 -12.61
CA VAL A 83 -11.76 8.85 -13.25
C VAL A 83 -11.45 7.65 -14.14
N LEU A 84 -11.63 6.42 -13.61
CA LEU A 84 -11.35 5.21 -14.36
C LEU A 84 -12.31 5.02 -15.55
N ALA A 85 -13.59 5.36 -15.38
CA ALA A 85 -14.56 5.36 -16.47
C ALA A 85 -14.19 6.37 -17.57
N GLY A 86 -13.77 7.58 -17.19
CA GLY A 86 -13.32 8.61 -18.15
C GLY A 86 -12.08 8.18 -18.93
N ILE A 87 -11.06 7.64 -18.26
CA ILE A 87 -9.86 7.11 -18.91
C ILE A 87 -10.21 5.94 -19.83
N GLY A 88 -11.05 5.01 -19.37
CA GLY A 88 -11.53 3.89 -20.17
C GLY A 88 -12.27 4.35 -21.43
N ALA A 89 -13.15 5.35 -21.30
CA ALA A 89 -13.86 5.93 -22.44
C ALA A 89 -12.90 6.55 -23.46
N VAL A 90 -11.89 7.30 -22.99
CA VAL A 90 -10.84 7.85 -23.88
C VAL A 90 -10.11 6.74 -24.63
N TYR A 91 -9.69 5.68 -23.94
CA TYR A 91 -9.03 4.55 -24.61
C TYR A 91 -9.93 3.86 -25.63
N MET A 92 -11.23 3.67 -25.32
CA MET A 92 -12.18 3.10 -26.27
C MET A 92 -12.37 4.00 -27.49
N LEU A 93 -12.42 5.31 -27.31
CA LEU A 93 -12.47 6.29 -28.42
C LEU A 93 -11.20 6.24 -29.29
N LEU A 94 -10.06 5.88 -28.72
CA LEU A 94 -8.80 5.65 -29.43
C LEU A 94 -8.70 4.23 -30.05
N GLY A 95 -9.76 3.43 -29.97
CA GLY A 95 -9.85 2.10 -30.60
C GLY A 95 -9.47 0.92 -29.69
N ALA A 96 -9.30 1.12 -28.38
CA ALA A 96 -9.07 0.01 -27.46
C ALA A 96 -10.33 -0.87 -27.32
N SER A 97 -10.14 -2.18 -27.38
CA SER A 97 -11.19 -3.15 -27.05
C SER A 97 -11.56 -3.07 -25.57
N TYR A 98 -12.85 -3.13 -25.27
CA TYR A 98 -13.36 -3.26 -23.89
C TYR A 98 -12.68 -4.43 -23.16
N LEU A 99 -12.53 -5.58 -23.82
CA LEU A 99 -11.91 -6.75 -23.20
C LEU A 99 -10.45 -6.51 -22.84
N ASN A 100 -9.70 -5.79 -23.68
CA ASN A 100 -8.32 -5.43 -23.38
C ASN A 100 -8.23 -4.47 -22.18
N LEU A 101 -9.16 -3.52 -22.06
CA LEU A 101 -9.23 -2.64 -20.89
C LEU A 101 -9.52 -3.43 -19.60
N VAL A 102 -10.42 -4.42 -19.66
CA VAL A 102 -10.69 -5.27 -18.50
C VAL A 102 -9.46 -6.10 -18.12
N ILE A 103 -8.89 -6.85 -19.07
CA ILE A 103 -7.84 -7.85 -18.78
C ILE A 103 -6.49 -7.20 -18.51
N MET A 104 -6.13 -6.15 -19.23
CA MET A 104 -4.78 -5.55 -19.15
C MET A 104 -4.71 -4.38 -18.18
N TRP A 105 -5.85 -3.83 -17.73
CA TRP A 105 -5.87 -2.67 -16.86
C TRP A 105 -6.69 -2.86 -15.59
N ALA A 106 -7.99 -3.17 -15.69
CA ALA A 106 -8.84 -3.30 -14.50
C ALA A 106 -8.45 -4.49 -13.61
N VAL A 107 -8.26 -5.68 -14.20
CA VAL A 107 -7.88 -6.89 -13.46
C VAL A 107 -6.52 -6.73 -12.77
N PRO A 108 -5.44 -6.27 -13.44
CA PRO A 108 -4.16 -6.03 -12.78
C PRO A 108 -4.23 -4.97 -11.67
N ALA A 109 -5.03 -3.92 -11.84
CA ALA A 109 -5.21 -2.91 -10.79
C ALA A 109 -5.86 -3.51 -9.53
N ILE A 110 -6.94 -4.27 -9.66
CA ILE A 110 -7.60 -4.96 -8.54
C ILE A 110 -6.66 -6.01 -7.93
N ALA A 111 -5.96 -6.78 -8.77
CA ALA A 111 -4.99 -7.76 -8.28
C ALA A 111 -3.88 -7.07 -7.46
N SER A 112 -3.41 -5.90 -7.91
CA SER A 112 -2.40 -5.13 -7.17
C SER A 112 -2.92 -4.55 -5.85
N SER A 113 -4.20 -4.17 -5.75
CA SER A 113 -4.79 -3.75 -4.47
C SER A 113 -4.94 -4.92 -3.49
N VAL A 114 -5.39 -6.08 -3.95
CA VAL A 114 -5.43 -7.31 -3.14
C VAL A 114 -4.02 -7.69 -2.69
N GLN A 115 -3.05 -7.63 -3.59
CA GLN A 115 -1.64 -7.94 -3.32
C GLN A 115 -1.06 -7.03 -2.22
N LEU A 116 -1.22 -5.70 -2.36
CA LEU A 116 -0.79 -4.72 -1.37
C LEU A 116 -1.43 -5.01 -0.01
N PHE A 117 -2.75 -5.13 0.02
CA PHE A 117 -3.49 -5.34 1.26
C PHE A 117 -3.10 -6.66 1.93
N TYR A 118 -3.07 -7.77 1.19
CA TYR A 118 -2.80 -9.09 1.76
C TYR A 118 -1.40 -9.17 2.37
N PHE A 119 -0.37 -8.78 1.61
CA PHE A 119 1.01 -8.93 2.05
C PHE A 119 1.53 -7.79 2.91
N GLY A 120 1.03 -6.58 2.70
CA GLY A 120 1.49 -5.36 3.37
C GLY A 120 0.70 -4.97 4.62
N THR A 121 -0.59 -5.32 4.66
CA THR A 121 -1.51 -4.87 5.72
C THR A 121 -2.04 -6.06 6.52
N TYR A 122 -2.79 -6.96 5.89
CA TYR A 122 -3.50 -8.04 6.58
C TYR A 122 -2.55 -9.03 7.27
N LEU A 123 -1.60 -9.64 6.54
CA LEU A 123 -0.71 -10.65 7.15
C LEU A 123 0.17 -10.06 8.26
N THR A 124 0.53 -8.78 8.14
CA THR A 124 1.50 -8.09 8.98
C THR A 124 0.85 -7.50 10.23
N HIS A 125 -0.43 -7.12 10.17
CA HIS A 125 -1.18 -6.51 11.28
C HIS A 125 -2.31 -7.36 11.87
N ARG A 126 -2.74 -8.46 11.23
CA ARG A 126 -3.82 -9.28 11.81
C ARG A 126 -3.50 -9.74 13.23
N HIS A 127 -4.49 -9.65 14.10
CA HIS A 127 -4.39 -10.07 15.49
C HIS A 127 -4.46 -11.60 15.59
N GLY A 128 -4.07 -12.13 16.76
CA GLY A 128 -4.11 -13.57 17.06
C GLY A 128 -2.80 -14.12 17.62
N ASN A 129 -1.68 -13.47 17.33
CA ASN A 129 -0.38 -13.75 17.96
C ASN A 129 0.13 -12.50 18.71
N THR A 130 1.09 -12.68 19.62
CA THR A 130 1.76 -11.58 20.33
C THR A 130 2.72 -10.81 19.41
N PHE A 131 2.64 -9.48 19.42
CA PHE A 131 3.55 -8.61 18.66
C PHE A 131 4.86 -8.38 19.41
N ALA A 132 5.91 -7.98 18.69
CA ALA A 132 7.23 -7.77 19.28
C ALA A 132 7.32 -6.46 20.09
N ASP A 133 6.55 -5.44 19.69
CA ASP A 133 6.55 -4.09 20.26
C ASP A 133 5.24 -3.35 19.94
N GLU A 134 5.18 -2.07 20.29
CA GLU A 134 4.02 -1.17 20.11
C GLU A 134 3.66 -0.86 18.65
N HIS A 135 4.50 -1.21 17.67
CA HIS A 135 4.17 -0.99 16.27
C HIS A 135 3.09 -1.96 15.75
N LEU A 136 2.74 -2.98 16.54
CA LEU A 136 1.72 -3.99 16.23
C LEU A 136 1.84 -4.54 14.79
N ALA A 137 3.09 -4.71 14.34
CA ALA A 137 3.44 -5.11 12.98
C ALA A 137 4.35 -6.34 13.00
N ARG A 138 4.36 -7.07 11.87
CA ARG A 138 5.21 -8.25 11.65
C ARG A 138 5.86 -8.22 10.29
N THR A 139 6.85 -9.10 10.14
CA THR A 139 7.49 -9.35 8.85
C THR A 139 7.13 -10.72 8.32
N ASN A 140 6.73 -10.79 7.04
CA ASN A 140 6.53 -12.02 6.31
C ASN A 140 7.88 -12.73 6.13
N ASN A 141 8.01 -13.96 6.62
CA ASN A 141 9.25 -14.75 6.58
C ASN A 141 9.49 -15.45 5.22
N TYR A 142 9.42 -14.68 4.13
CA TYR A 142 9.70 -15.17 2.78
C TYR A 142 11.17 -15.01 2.39
N PRO A 143 11.70 -15.86 1.48
CA PRO A 143 12.99 -15.60 0.86
C PRO A 143 12.94 -14.28 0.08
N ARG A 144 14.10 -13.62 -0.07
CA ARG A 144 14.20 -12.26 -0.64
C ARG A 144 13.49 -12.14 -1.99
N TRP A 145 13.74 -13.07 -2.92
CA TRP A 145 13.12 -13.04 -4.25
C TRP A 145 11.59 -13.10 -4.19
N LEU A 146 11.02 -13.94 -3.32
CA LEU A 146 9.57 -14.07 -3.19
C LEU A 146 8.97 -12.81 -2.58
N SER A 147 9.64 -12.24 -1.59
CA SER A 147 9.20 -10.98 -0.99
C SER A 147 9.18 -9.80 -1.98
N LEU A 148 10.08 -9.80 -2.98
CA LEU A 148 10.02 -8.83 -4.08
C LEU A 148 8.73 -9.01 -4.88
N LEU A 149 8.40 -10.26 -5.22
CA LEU A 149 7.21 -10.60 -6.00
C LEU A 149 5.91 -10.39 -5.22
N THR A 150 5.91 -10.53 -3.89
CA THR A 150 4.69 -10.38 -3.11
C THR A 150 4.23 -8.95 -3.02
N CYS A 151 5.12 -7.97 -2.83
CA CYS A 151 4.79 -6.54 -2.88
C CYS A 151 6.06 -5.69 -2.69
N PHE A 152 7.10 -5.85 -3.53
CA PHE A 152 8.33 -5.04 -3.44
C PHE A 152 8.93 -4.96 -2.02
N HIS A 153 9.08 -6.09 -1.34
CA HIS A 153 9.58 -6.15 0.05
C HIS A 153 8.73 -5.44 1.11
N PHE A 154 7.53 -4.97 0.78
CA PHE A 154 6.66 -4.30 1.75
C PHE A 154 6.22 -5.22 2.89
N GLY A 155 6.22 -6.54 2.67
CA GLY A 155 6.02 -7.53 3.73
C GLY A 155 7.08 -7.53 4.84
N TYR A 156 8.20 -6.80 4.70
CA TYR A 156 9.13 -6.46 5.79
C TYR A 156 8.57 -5.30 6.63
N HIS A 157 7.33 -5.44 7.07
CA HIS A 157 6.54 -4.31 7.56
C HIS A 157 6.91 -3.90 8.99
N HIS A 158 7.38 -4.84 9.81
CA HIS A 158 7.96 -4.46 11.11
C HIS A 158 9.21 -3.60 10.94
N GLU A 159 10.12 -3.99 10.05
CA GLU A 159 11.28 -3.17 9.71
C GLU A 159 10.88 -1.82 9.11
N HIS A 160 9.78 -1.78 8.35
CA HIS A 160 9.25 -0.54 7.81
C HIS A 160 8.78 0.41 8.92
N HIS A 161 8.03 -0.06 9.91
CA HIS A 161 7.61 0.74 11.06
C HIS A 161 8.78 1.26 11.90
N LEU A 162 9.83 0.44 12.07
CA LEU A 162 11.04 0.83 12.81
C LEU A 162 11.92 1.84 12.04
N TYR A 163 11.95 1.73 10.71
CA TYR A 163 12.78 2.57 9.84
C TYR A 163 11.92 3.16 8.68
N PRO A 164 10.97 4.06 8.98
CA PRO A 164 9.98 4.53 7.99
C PRO A 164 10.62 5.28 6.82
N ASN A 165 11.78 5.90 7.05
CA ASN A 165 12.54 6.63 6.03
C ASN A 165 13.41 5.73 5.14
N GLU A 166 13.39 4.41 5.33
CA GLU A 166 14.11 3.49 4.44
C GLU A 166 13.28 3.17 3.19
N PRO A 167 13.89 3.19 2.00
CA PRO A 167 13.19 2.77 0.80
C PRO A 167 12.96 1.26 0.82
N TRP A 168 11.91 0.80 0.15
CA TRP A 168 11.44 -0.59 0.19
C TRP A 168 12.54 -1.62 -0.12
N TRP A 169 13.49 -1.28 -1.01
CA TRP A 169 14.55 -2.18 -1.46
C TRP A 169 15.62 -2.45 -0.38
N ARG A 170 15.71 -1.61 0.65
CA ARG A 170 16.67 -1.74 1.76
C ARG A 170 16.10 -2.45 2.99
N LEU A 171 14.77 -2.59 3.10
CA LEU A 171 14.12 -3.29 4.24
C LEU A 171 14.68 -4.71 4.49
N PRO A 172 14.98 -5.54 3.46
CA PRO A 172 15.59 -6.84 3.71
C PRO A 172 16.97 -6.77 4.38
N ALA A 173 17.71 -5.68 4.20
CA ALA A 173 18.99 -5.47 4.89
C ALA A 173 18.78 -5.12 6.36
N ARG A 174 17.81 -4.24 6.67
CA ARG A 174 17.43 -3.90 8.06
C ARG A 174 17.06 -5.13 8.88
N LYS A 175 16.33 -6.09 8.31
CA LYS A 175 16.02 -7.36 9.00
C LYS A 175 17.28 -8.17 9.36
N ARG A 176 18.29 -8.17 8.49
CA ARG A 176 19.55 -8.89 8.76
C ARG A 176 20.37 -8.19 9.83
N GLU A 177 20.46 -6.86 9.76
CA GLU A 177 21.17 -6.03 10.75
C GLU A 177 20.56 -6.19 12.15
N ARG A 178 19.24 -6.34 12.27
CA ARG A 178 18.53 -6.58 13.55
C ARG A 178 18.70 -7.99 14.13
N ARG A 179 19.20 -8.95 13.34
CA ARG A 179 19.43 -10.33 13.79
C ARG A 179 20.86 -10.55 14.32
N LEU A 180 21.72 -9.54 14.16
CA LEU A 180 23.07 -9.47 14.73
C LEU A 180 22.99 -8.75 16.08
#